data_AF-A0ABD2W691-F1
#
_entry.id   AF-A0ABD2W691-F1
#
_cell.length_a   1.000
_cell.length_b   1.000
_cell.length_c   1.000
_cell.angle_alpha   90.00
_cell.angle_beta   90.00
_cell.angle_gamma   90.00
#
_symmetry.space_group_name_H-M   'P 1'
#
loop_
_entity.id
_entity.type
_entity.pdbx_description
1 polymer ?
#
loop_
_entity_poly.entity_id
_entity_poly.type
_entity_poly.pdbx_seq_one_letter_code
_entity_poly.pdbx_strand_id
1 'polypeptide(L)'
;MLCHGYSTTSTAALQVINAESSLDLHLKEIMHQCKIRKGIPFTFEEMVFIQIRNRPKSKRIIRTKILEAWQQRWIKISEAGTTKEFFPSVVERMNMSWIKPNHYTAQFLTGHGDFKEKLNSFQLSPDPWCEGAAGMCESSEHVLMESSLYEDTRSEILLELRAKGQSWPQTLI
;
A
#
# COMPACT_ATOMS: atom_id res chain seq x y z
N MET A 1 -5.80 -11.12 7.86
CA MET A 1 -6.40 -10.24 8.88
C MET A 1 -6.09 -8.83 8.40
N LEU A 2 -7.10 -8.11 7.91
CA LEU A 2 -6.92 -6.74 7.45
C LEU A 2 -6.51 -5.88 8.65
N CYS A 3 -5.46 -5.08 8.51
CA CYS A 3 -5.15 -4.07 9.53
C CYS A 3 -6.34 -3.10 9.63
N HIS A 4 -6.81 -2.82 10.85
CA HIS A 4 -7.86 -1.84 11.07
C HIS A 4 -7.25 -0.44 10.97
N GLY A 5 -7.67 0.34 9.97
CA GLY A 5 -7.36 1.76 9.83
C GLY A 5 -8.49 2.65 10.32
N TYR A 6 -8.27 3.96 10.30
CA TYR A 6 -9.31 4.94 10.62
C TYR A 6 -10.41 4.92 9.56
N SER A 7 -11.63 5.27 9.95
CA SER A 7 -12.80 5.34 9.05
C SER A 7 -12.63 6.32 7.90
N THR A 8 -11.70 7.28 8.04
CA THR A 8 -11.38 8.28 7.02
C THR A 8 -10.35 7.79 6.01
N THR A 9 -9.68 6.66 6.25
CA THR A 9 -8.74 6.07 5.29
C THR A 9 -9.51 5.48 4.11
N SER A 10 -9.08 5.77 2.88
CA SER A 10 -9.72 5.19 1.70
C SER A 10 -9.60 3.65 1.69
N THR A 11 -10.67 2.98 1.29
CA THR A 11 -10.69 1.50 1.18
C THR A 11 -9.56 0.98 0.29
N ALA A 12 -9.23 1.72 -0.78
CA ALA A 12 -8.15 1.35 -1.68
C ALA A 12 -6.77 1.41 -1.01
N ALA A 13 -6.50 2.44 -0.18
CA ALA A 13 -5.28 2.52 0.60
C ALA A 13 -5.16 1.32 1.56
N LEU A 14 -6.25 0.97 2.26
CA LEU A 14 -6.26 -0.21 3.12
C LEU A 14 -6.00 -1.51 2.35
N GLN A 15 -6.61 -1.67 1.17
CA GLN A 15 -6.37 -2.83 0.31
C GLN A 15 -4.90 -2.93 -0.10
N VAL A 16 -4.30 -1.85 -0.61
CA VAL A 16 -2.88 -1.82 -1.00
C VAL A 16 -1.97 -2.09 0.19
N ILE A 17 -2.21 -1.44 1.33
CA ILE A 17 -1.41 -1.64 2.54
C ILE A 17 -1.46 -3.09 3.00
N ASN A 18 -2.57 -3.80 2.83
CA ASN A 18 -2.68 -5.23 3.15
C ASN A 18 -2.19 -6.18 2.03
N ALA A 19 -1.66 -5.67 0.92
CA ALA A 19 -1.35 -6.45 -0.28
C ALA A 19 -2.57 -7.22 -0.81
N GLU A 20 -3.70 -6.52 -0.89
CA GLU A 20 -4.94 -7.02 -1.46
C GLU A 20 -5.36 -6.19 -2.68
N SER A 21 -6.07 -6.84 -3.61
CA SER A 21 -6.72 -6.16 -4.72
C SER A 21 -8.11 -5.71 -4.31
N SER A 22 -8.73 -4.83 -5.10
CA SER A 22 -10.12 -4.48 -4.86
C SER A 22 -11.02 -5.71 -4.92
N LEU A 23 -12.09 -5.72 -4.12
CA LEU A 23 -12.98 -6.88 -3.97
C LEU A 23 -13.51 -7.39 -5.33
N ASP A 24 -13.90 -6.50 -6.23
CA ASP A 24 -14.39 -6.87 -7.56
C ASP A 24 -13.31 -7.56 -8.41
N LEU A 25 -12.05 -7.13 -8.31
CA LEU A 25 -10.92 -7.73 -9.00
C LEU A 25 -10.57 -9.09 -8.38
N HIS A 26 -10.63 -9.22 -7.05
CA HIS A 26 -10.45 -10.48 -6.36
C HIS A 26 -11.52 -11.51 -6.76
N LEU A 27 -12.79 -11.10 -6.81
CA LEU A 27 -13.89 -11.96 -7.25
C LEU A 27 -13.74 -12.37 -8.72
N LYS A 28 -13.32 -11.46 -9.60
CA LYS A 28 -12.98 -11.77 -11.00
C LYS A 28 -11.86 -12.80 -11.08
N GLU A 29 -10.78 -12.62 -10.32
CA GLU A 29 -9.67 -13.58 -10.27
C GLU A 29 -10.17 -14.98 -9.85
N ILE A 30 -10.91 -15.08 -8.75
CA ILE A 30 -11.48 -16.35 -8.26
C ILE A 30 -12.36 -17.01 -9.33
N MET A 31 -13.25 -16.23 -9.96
CA MET A 31 -14.16 -16.74 -10.99
C MET A 31 -13.37 -17.36 -12.16
N HIS A 32 -12.38 -16.64 -12.70
CA HIS A 32 -11.58 -17.14 -13.82
C HIS A 32 -10.70 -18.33 -13.41
N GLN A 33 -10.12 -18.32 -12.22
CA GLN A 33 -9.39 -19.47 -11.69
C GLN A 33 -10.30 -20.72 -11.55
N CYS A 34 -11.57 -20.53 -11.15
CA CYS A 34 -12.56 -21.60 -11.11
C CYS A 34 -12.88 -22.14 -12.52
N LYS A 35 -13.07 -21.27 -13.52
CA LYS A 35 -13.27 -21.68 -14.91
C LYS A 35 -12.07 -22.46 -15.46
N ILE A 36 -10.85 -22.00 -15.17
CA ILE A 36 -9.60 -22.71 -15.51
C ILE A 36 -9.56 -24.09 -14.87
N ARG A 37 -9.90 -24.20 -13.58
CA ARG A 37 -9.89 -25.47 -12.85
C ARG A 37 -10.89 -26.47 -13.44
N LYS A 38 -12.07 -25.99 -13.83
CA LYS A 38 -13.15 -26.80 -14.43
C LYS A 38 -12.99 -27.02 -15.94
N GLY A 39 -12.00 -26.40 -16.58
CA GLY A 39 -11.81 -26.48 -18.04
C GLY A 39 -12.92 -25.81 -18.85
N ILE A 40 -13.69 -24.91 -18.23
CA ILE A 40 -14.79 -24.19 -18.88
C ILE A 40 -14.17 -23.11 -19.78
N PRO A 41 -14.51 -23.05 -21.08
CA PRO A 41 -14.05 -22.00 -21.95
C PRO A 41 -14.54 -20.61 -21.50
N PHE A 42 -13.71 -19.59 -21.66
CA PHE A 42 -14.11 -18.21 -21.36
C PHE A 42 -13.26 -17.18 -22.10
N THR A 43 -13.80 -15.97 -22.19
CA THR A 43 -13.06 -14.80 -22.63
C THR A 43 -12.72 -13.93 -21.41
N PHE A 44 -11.54 -13.32 -21.43
CA PHE A 44 -11.13 -12.35 -20.43
C PHE A 44 -10.37 -11.23 -21.13
N GLU A 45 -10.91 -10.01 -21.07
CA GLU A 45 -10.49 -8.90 -21.94
C GLU A 45 -10.53 -9.36 -23.40
N GLU A 46 -9.41 -9.30 -24.11
CA GLU A 46 -9.27 -9.73 -25.51
C GLU A 46 -8.79 -11.19 -25.64
N MET A 47 -8.53 -11.88 -24.53
CA MET A 47 -7.96 -13.22 -24.53
C MET A 47 -9.06 -14.30 -24.50
N VAL A 48 -8.93 -15.27 -25.39
CA VAL A 48 -9.82 -16.44 -25.46
C VAL A 48 -9.13 -17.66 -24.85
N PHE A 49 -9.72 -18.22 -23.80
CA PHE A 49 -9.24 -19.41 -23.11
C PHE A 49 -10.11 -20.61 -23.51
N ILE A 50 -9.68 -21.35 -24.54
CA ILE A 50 -10.29 -22.59 -25.01
C ILE A 50 -9.31 -23.74 -24.76
N GLN A 51 -9.81 -24.93 -24.38
CA GLN A 51 -9.00 -26.14 -24.19
C GLN A 51 -7.74 -25.91 -23.32
N ILE A 52 -7.92 -25.50 -22.06
CA ILE A 52 -6.83 -25.04 -21.19
C ILE A 52 -5.87 -26.21 -20.84
N ARG A 53 -4.78 -26.34 -21.62
CA ARG A 53 -3.77 -27.39 -21.46
C ARG A 53 -2.82 -27.12 -20.28
N ASN A 54 -2.40 -25.87 -20.09
CA ASN A 54 -1.47 -25.48 -19.02
C ASN A 54 -2.17 -24.57 -18.01
N ARG A 55 -2.82 -25.19 -17.01
CA ARG A 55 -3.57 -24.47 -15.97
C ARG A 55 -2.70 -23.50 -15.16
N PRO A 56 -1.48 -23.84 -14.70
CA PRO A 56 -0.61 -22.90 -13.99
C PRO A 56 -0.30 -21.64 -14.80
N LYS A 57 0.06 -21.79 -16.08
CA LYS A 57 0.34 -20.65 -16.97
C LYS A 57 -0.88 -19.77 -17.15
N SER A 58 -2.06 -20.36 -17.38
CA SER A 58 -3.32 -19.60 -17.52
C SER A 58 -3.67 -18.83 -16.24
N LYS A 59 -3.53 -19.44 -15.05
CA LYS A 59 -3.75 -18.74 -13.78
C LYS A 59 -2.81 -17.55 -13.60
N ARG A 60 -1.53 -17.71 -13.97
CA ARG A 60 -0.55 -16.62 -13.91
C ARG A 60 -0.93 -15.47 -14.84
N ILE A 61 -1.35 -15.76 -16.07
CA ILE A 61 -1.81 -14.73 -17.02
C ILE A 61 -2.99 -13.95 -16.44
N ILE A 62 -4.00 -14.63 -15.90
CA ILE A 62 -5.14 -13.97 -15.26
C ILE A 62 -4.69 -13.08 -14.10
N ARG A 63 -3.82 -13.60 -13.21
CA ARG A 63 -3.31 -12.82 -12.09
C ARG A 63 -2.56 -11.57 -12.53
N THR A 64 -1.70 -11.68 -13.54
CA THR A 64 -0.97 -10.54 -14.11
C THR A 64 -1.93 -9.46 -14.60
N LYS A 65 -2.95 -9.84 -15.38
CA LYS A 65 -3.94 -8.88 -15.88
C LYS A 65 -4.79 -8.24 -14.79
N ILE A 66 -5.18 -9.02 -13.77
CA ILE A 66 -5.87 -8.48 -12.61
C ILE A 66 -5.01 -7.44 -11.87
N LEU A 67 -3.72 -7.71 -11.71
CA LEU A 67 -2.78 -6.76 -11.09
C LEU A 67 -2.52 -5.52 -11.96
N GLU A 68 -2.43 -5.67 -13.29
CA GLU A 68 -2.35 -4.53 -14.21
C GLU A 68 -3.58 -3.63 -14.08
N ALA A 69 -4.78 -4.21 -14.07
CA ALA A 69 -6.03 -3.47 -13.85
C ALA A 69 -6.05 -2.80 -12.48
N TRP A 70 -5.50 -3.45 -11.45
CA TRP A 70 -5.40 -2.86 -10.11
C TRP A 70 -4.44 -1.68 -10.07
N GLN A 71 -3.25 -1.80 -10.68
CA GLN A 71 -2.27 -0.72 -10.79
C GLN A 71 -2.86 0.51 -11.48
N GLN A 72 -3.59 0.31 -12.58
CA GLN A 72 -4.22 1.41 -13.33
C GLN A 72 -5.28 2.15 -12.51
N ARG A 73 -6.04 1.42 -11.67
CA ARG A 73 -6.96 2.06 -10.72
C ARG A 73 -6.19 2.80 -9.64
N TRP A 74 -5.19 2.15 -9.06
CA TRP A 74 -4.37 2.71 -7.99
C TRP A 74 -3.81 4.07 -8.37
N ILE A 75 -3.17 4.19 -9.53
CA ILE A 75 -2.60 5.46 -10.03
C ILE A 75 -3.64 6.59 -10.08
N LYS A 76 -4.91 6.29 -10.37
CA LYS A 76 -5.98 7.30 -10.54
C LYS A 76 -6.62 7.80 -9.23
N ILE A 77 -6.43 7.09 -8.11
CA ILE A 77 -7.07 7.43 -6.82
C ILE A 77 -6.33 8.60 -6.15
N SER A 78 -6.92 9.78 -6.08
CA SER A 78 -6.27 10.97 -5.51
C SER A 78 -6.20 10.92 -3.98
N GLU A 79 -7.15 10.25 -3.33
CA GLU A 79 -7.34 10.24 -1.86
C GLU A 79 -6.32 9.37 -1.11
N ALA A 80 -5.38 8.75 -1.82
CA ALA A 80 -4.37 7.84 -1.25
C ALA A 80 -2.93 8.37 -1.42
N GLY A 81 -2.75 9.69 -1.47
CA GLY A 81 -1.47 10.37 -1.72
C GLY A 81 -0.31 9.81 -0.88
N THR A 82 -0.42 9.90 0.45
CA THR A 82 0.62 9.38 1.37
C THR A 82 0.91 7.90 1.16
N THR A 83 -0.13 7.05 0.99
CA THR A 83 0.08 5.62 0.75
C THR A 83 0.79 5.34 -0.56
N LYS A 84 0.62 6.19 -1.58
CA LYS A 84 1.32 6.05 -2.87
C LYS A 84 2.79 6.41 -2.80
N GLU A 85 3.19 7.30 -1.89
CA GLU A 85 4.61 7.60 -1.66
C GLU A 85 5.33 6.34 -1.16
N PHE A 86 4.70 5.56 -0.29
CA PHE A 86 5.24 4.28 0.18
C PHE A 86 5.05 3.13 -0.82
N PHE A 87 3.93 3.10 -1.55
CA PHE A 87 3.55 2.00 -2.44
C PHE A 87 3.11 2.49 -3.82
N PRO A 88 4.04 3.00 -4.65
CA PRO A 88 3.70 3.47 -5.99
C PRO A 88 3.25 2.31 -6.90
N SER A 89 3.74 1.10 -6.64
CA SER A 89 3.45 -0.13 -7.39
C SER A 89 2.72 -1.16 -6.52
N VAL A 90 1.46 -1.46 -6.87
CA VAL A 90 0.68 -2.53 -6.22
C VAL A 90 1.32 -3.89 -6.48
N VAL A 91 1.98 -4.06 -7.63
CA VAL A 91 2.68 -5.31 -7.98
C VAL A 91 3.86 -5.55 -7.05
N GLU A 92 4.67 -4.52 -6.80
CA GLU A 92 5.78 -4.61 -5.86
C GLU A 92 5.29 -4.83 -4.43
N ARG A 93 4.29 -4.05 -3.99
CA ARG A 93 3.67 -4.23 -2.68
C ARG A 93 3.18 -5.66 -2.47
N MET A 94 2.57 -6.30 -3.48
CA MET A 94 2.13 -7.71 -3.40
C MET A 94 3.27 -8.70 -3.20
N ASN A 95 4.49 -8.37 -3.64
CA ASN A 95 5.68 -9.19 -3.44
C ASN A 95 6.37 -8.92 -2.09
N MET A 96 6.07 -7.81 -1.43
CA MET A 96 6.58 -7.43 -0.11
C MET A 96 5.83 -8.16 1.03
N SER A 97 5.91 -9.49 1.06
CA SER A 97 5.27 -10.34 2.08
C SER A 97 5.79 -10.12 3.50
N TRP A 98 6.97 -9.49 3.63
CA TRP A 98 7.57 -9.12 4.90
C TRP A 98 6.88 -7.91 5.56
N ILE A 99 6.16 -7.09 4.80
CA ILE A 99 5.37 -5.97 5.32
C ILE A 99 4.05 -6.50 5.86
N LYS A 100 3.91 -6.48 7.18
CA LYS A 100 2.70 -6.86 7.93
C LYS A 100 2.21 -5.66 8.75
N PRO A 101 1.35 -4.81 8.16
CA PRO A 101 0.88 -3.62 8.85
C PRO A 101 0.04 -3.98 10.07
N ASN A 102 0.30 -3.32 11.17
CA ASN A 102 -0.57 -3.24 12.34
C ASN A 102 -1.25 -1.86 12.40
N HIS A 103 -2.07 -1.64 13.44
CA HIS A 103 -2.78 -0.38 13.63
C HIS A 103 -1.86 0.84 13.52
N TYR A 104 -0.76 0.88 14.27
CA TYR A 104 0.17 2.02 14.30
C TYR A 104 0.90 2.23 12.97
N THR A 105 1.45 1.17 12.37
CA THR A 105 2.14 1.30 11.07
C THR A 105 1.17 1.72 9.96
N ALA A 106 -0.10 1.30 10.03
CA ALA A 106 -1.10 1.72 9.06
C ALA A 106 -1.37 3.24 9.15
N GLN A 107 -1.31 3.84 10.34
CA GLN A 107 -1.43 5.29 10.49
C GLN A 107 -0.35 6.03 9.69
N PHE A 108 0.91 5.61 9.83
CA PHE A 108 2.03 6.17 9.07
C PHE A 108 1.91 5.94 7.57
N LEU A 109 1.60 4.71 7.15
CA LEU A 109 1.47 4.35 5.74
C LEU A 109 0.27 4.99 5.04
N THR A 110 -0.64 5.63 5.79
CA THR A 110 -1.81 6.32 5.26
C THR A 110 -1.79 7.82 5.50
N GLY A 111 -0.99 8.31 6.44
CA GLY A 111 -1.13 9.67 6.97
C GLY A 111 -2.40 9.86 7.80
N HIS A 112 -2.99 8.77 8.34
CA HIS A 112 -4.18 8.79 9.20
C HIS A 112 -3.83 8.38 10.64
N GLY A 113 -3.13 9.27 11.34
CA GLY A 113 -2.88 9.22 12.78
C GLY A 113 -3.00 10.60 13.39
N ASP A 114 -2.49 10.75 14.61
CA ASP A 114 -2.48 12.03 15.35
C ASP A 114 -1.35 12.95 14.86
N PHE A 115 -1.28 13.14 13.54
CA PHE A 115 -0.36 14.07 12.88
C PHE A 115 -1.02 15.44 12.78
N LYS A 116 -0.36 16.53 13.21
CA LYS A 116 -0.99 17.87 13.18
C LYS A 116 -1.47 18.30 11.81
N GLU A 117 -0.77 17.92 10.73
CA GLU A 117 -1.24 18.18 9.36
C GLU A 117 -2.63 17.58 9.13
N LYS A 118 -2.81 16.31 9.50
CA LYS A 118 -4.09 15.60 9.36
C LYS A 118 -5.14 16.19 10.29
N LEU A 119 -4.81 16.39 11.56
CA LEU A 119 -5.74 16.94 12.56
C LEU A 119 -6.20 18.35 12.16
N ASN A 120 -5.32 19.19 11.63
CA ASN A 120 -5.66 20.53 11.14
C ASN A 120 -6.62 20.49 9.95
N SER A 121 -6.48 19.51 9.03
CA SER A 121 -7.43 19.32 7.91
C SER A 121 -8.86 18.99 8.36
N PHE A 122 -9.02 18.43 9.58
CA PHE A 122 -10.31 18.19 10.24
C PHE A 122 -10.68 19.28 11.27
N GLN A 123 -9.93 20.39 11.34
CA GLN A 123 -10.11 21.46 12.32
C GLN A 123 -10.02 20.99 13.78
N LEU A 124 -9.25 19.93 14.03
CA LEU A 124 -8.96 19.36 15.36
C LEU A 124 -7.63 19.87 15.95
N SER A 125 -6.78 20.48 15.12
CA SER A 125 -5.55 21.18 15.52
C SER A 125 -5.60 22.62 15.03
N PRO A 126 -5.17 23.62 15.82
CA PRO A 126 -5.17 25.02 15.41
C PRO A 126 -4.25 25.29 14.20
N ASP A 127 -3.18 24.51 14.07
CA ASP A 127 -2.20 24.63 13.00
C ASP A 127 -1.61 23.24 12.62
N PRO A 128 -0.99 23.12 11.43
CA PRO A 128 -0.41 21.87 10.96
C PRO A 128 1.06 21.69 11.37
N TRP A 129 1.67 22.59 12.15
CA TRP A 129 3.12 22.73 12.24
C TRP A 129 3.76 21.75 13.24
N CYS A 130 4.90 21.17 12.84
CA CYS A 130 5.70 20.35 13.74
C CYS A 130 6.43 21.20 14.77
N GLU A 131 6.44 20.77 16.04
CA GLU A 131 7.19 21.45 17.11
C GLU A 131 8.71 21.27 16.97
N GLY A 132 9.14 20.19 16.31
CA GLY A 132 10.56 19.88 16.07
C GLY A 132 11.18 20.55 14.85
N ALA A 133 10.38 21.21 14.00
CA ALA A 133 10.89 21.75 12.74
C ALA A 133 10.10 23.00 12.34
N ALA A 134 10.78 24.15 12.39
CA ALA A 134 10.16 25.43 12.07
C ALA A 134 9.69 25.47 10.61
N GLY A 135 8.41 25.79 10.39
CA GLY A 135 7.81 25.94 9.06
C GLY A 135 7.47 24.65 8.33
N MET A 136 7.66 23.49 8.97
CA MET A 136 7.30 22.19 8.39
C MET A 136 5.97 21.69 8.95
N CYS A 137 5.11 21.16 8.09
CA CYS A 137 3.91 20.46 8.52
C CYS A 137 4.31 19.14 9.21
N GLU A 138 3.61 18.76 10.27
CA GLU A 138 3.78 17.46 10.90
C GLU A 138 3.00 16.40 10.12
N SER A 139 3.56 15.95 9.00
CA SER A 139 3.09 14.82 8.21
C SER A 139 3.69 13.51 8.72
N SER A 140 3.11 12.36 8.32
CA SER A 140 3.69 11.05 8.67
C SER A 140 5.11 10.87 8.12
N GLU A 141 5.37 11.36 6.91
CA GLU A 141 6.70 11.33 6.29
C GLU A 141 7.69 12.20 7.07
N HIS A 142 7.31 13.44 7.39
CA HIS A 142 8.16 14.35 8.16
C HIS A 142 8.53 13.76 9.52
N VAL A 143 7.57 13.18 10.24
CA VAL A 143 7.82 12.48 11.51
C VAL A 143 8.81 11.32 11.31
N LEU A 144 8.67 10.55 10.23
CA LEU A 144 9.52 9.39 9.91
C LEU A 144 10.90 9.71 9.34
N MET A 145 11.13 10.90 8.80
CA MET A 145 12.36 11.23 8.08
C MET A 145 13.13 12.43 8.63
N GLU A 146 12.45 13.44 9.16
CA GLU A 146 13.04 14.79 9.30
C GLU A 146 12.85 15.42 10.68
N SER A 147 11.77 15.10 11.39
CA SER A 147 11.44 15.75 12.65
C SER A 147 12.51 15.52 13.71
N SER A 148 13.03 16.60 14.30
CA SER A 148 14.06 16.55 15.34
C SER A 148 13.55 15.94 16.66
N LEU A 149 12.23 16.01 16.91
CA LEU A 149 11.60 15.39 18.10
C LEU A 149 11.83 13.88 18.17
N TYR A 150 12.03 13.25 17.02
CA TYR A 150 12.17 11.81 16.89
C TYR A 150 13.58 11.40 16.44
N GLU A 151 14.56 12.31 16.50
CA GLU A 151 15.93 12.07 16.04
C GLU A 151 16.61 10.93 16.80
N ASP A 152 16.46 10.89 18.13
CA ASP A 152 17.04 9.84 18.97
C ASP A 152 16.45 8.46 18.60
N THR A 153 15.12 8.34 18.55
CA THR A 153 14.42 7.12 18.14
C THR A 153 14.83 6.68 16.72
N ARG A 154 14.94 7.63 15.79
CA ARG A 154 15.37 7.35 14.40
C ARG A 154 16.81 6.83 14.40
N SER A 155 17.68 7.42 15.20
CA SER A 155 19.08 7.02 15.34
C SER A 155 19.22 5.60 15.89
N GLU A 156 18.42 5.21 16.89
CA GLU A 156 18.38 3.84 17.41
C GLU A 156 17.98 2.84 16.32
N ILE A 157 16.92 3.14 15.55
CA ILE A 157 16.48 2.30 14.43
C ILE A 157 17.59 2.19 13.37
N LEU A 158 18.25 3.31 13.03
CA LEU A 158 19.34 3.33 12.07
C LEU A 158 20.54 2.47 12.50
N LEU A 159 20.89 2.50 13.79
CA LEU A 159 21.95 1.66 14.34
C LEU A 159 21.61 0.17 14.23
N GLU A 160 20.37 -0.20 14.58
CA GLU A 160 19.87 -1.57 14.44
C GLU A 160 19.87 -2.06 12.98
N LEU A 161 19.49 -1.19 12.03
CA LEU A 161 19.53 -1.51 10.61
C LEU A 161 20.96 -1.72 10.13
N ARG A 162 21.89 -0.84 10.52
CA ARG A 162 23.32 -0.97 10.18
C ARG A 162 23.92 -2.25 10.76
N ALA A 163 23.58 -2.61 11.99
CA ALA A 163 24.01 -3.87 12.60
C ALA A 163 23.53 -5.10 11.82
N LYS A 164 22.40 -4.99 11.12
CA LYS A 164 21.83 -6.01 10.22
C LYS A 164 22.31 -5.89 8.77
N GLY A 165 23.27 -5.01 8.48
CA GLY A 165 23.80 -4.79 7.13
C GLY A 165 22.81 -4.09 6.19
N GLN A 166 21.80 -3.39 6.73
CA GLN A 166 20.81 -2.64 5.98
C GLN A 166 21.10 -1.13 6.06
N SER A 167 20.83 -0.40 4.98
CA SER A 167 20.86 1.05 4.94
C SER A 167 19.44 1.63 4.94
N TRP A 168 19.27 2.80 5.55
CA TRP A 168 18.02 3.58 5.51
C TRP A 168 18.32 5.08 5.40
N PRO A 169 17.56 5.85 4.61
CA PRO A 169 16.55 5.36 3.67
C PRO A 169 17.21 4.55 2.55
N GLN A 170 16.62 3.39 2.20
CA GLN A 170 16.90 2.80 0.90
C GLN A 170 16.32 3.81 -0.08
N THR A 171 17.15 4.41 -0.94
CA THR A 171 16.69 5.35 -1.97
C THR A 171 15.42 4.78 -2.61
N LEU A 172 14.29 5.46 -2.42
CA LEU A 172 13.02 5.16 -3.07
C LEU A 172 13.20 5.46 -4.56
N ILE A 173 13.77 4.50 -5.31
CA ILE A 173 13.88 4.50 -6.77
C ILE A 173 13.69 3.07 -7.27
#